data_AF-A0AAV4XD86-F1
#
_entry.id   AF-A0AAV4XD86-F1
#
_cell.length_a   1.000
_cell.length_b   1.000
_cell.length_c   1.000
_cell.angle_alpha   90.00
_cell.angle_beta   90.00
_cell.angle_gamma   90.00
#
_symmetry.space_group_name_H-M   'P 1'
#
loop_
_entity.id
_entity.type
_entity.pdbx_description
1 polymer ?
#
loop_
_entity_poly.entity_id
_entity_poly.type
_entity_poly.pdbx_seq_one_letter_code
_entity_poly.pdbx_strand_id
1 'polypeptide(L)'
;MLCERNGINGVECVCVFRSKPFWRENVKLTALRWRGSRRGPTRRTGRASRAVAGVNHLEIPAELAFIFSKLDEWQCVHNERNVTKVVGEVAKSVYPEYRLPSDIDQHAFTKFTNVYFKAHIWGMKREPIKTPFLAKTNESDYQCSLALFKLILRFMNDNNLSGKKERILGDYIVQKGLLNETMRDEIICQLCNQTWKNDNEANNERAWILMANCLSCFAPSRHLYKYLLKYVSDHAYDGYKAHCQRKLLQIQKLEPEGRRTYPPCLLEWKSNTRRTNMALEARFADDVAVRRFPRGRFTKARAARGREHSITQMFDKETAEHEIKSSGLAPHLYSLANT
;
A
#
# COMPACT_ATOMS: atom_id res chain seq x y z
N MET A 1 18.71 16.30 -17.62
CA MET A 1 18.95 17.62 -18.23
C MET A 1 18.28 18.81 -17.52
N LEU A 2 17.75 18.67 -16.29
CA LEU A 2 17.42 19.81 -15.41
C LEU A 2 18.37 19.93 -14.19
N CYS A 3 19.28 18.96 -14.03
CA CYS A 3 20.21 18.87 -12.90
C CYS A 3 21.45 19.78 -13.06
N GLU A 4 21.82 20.16 -14.28
CA GLU A 4 23.01 20.99 -14.53
C GLU A 4 22.82 22.49 -14.29
N ARG A 5 21.58 23.00 -14.14
CA ARG A 5 21.34 24.45 -13.96
C ARG A 5 21.35 24.94 -12.51
N ASN A 6 21.41 24.04 -11.51
CA ASN A 6 21.29 24.43 -10.09
C ASN A 6 22.44 23.95 -9.19
N GLY A 7 23.54 23.41 -9.74
CA GLY A 7 24.77 23.17 -8.97
C GLY A 7 24.66 22.15 -7.83
N ILE A 8 23.71 21.22 -7.88
CA ILE A 8 23.60 20.13 -6.90
C ILE A 8 24.25 18.88 -7.50
N ASN A 9 25.56 18.75 -7.32
CA ASN A 9 26.26 17.50 -7.57
C ASN A 9 26.22 16.62 -6.30
N GLY A 10 25.92 15.32 -6.46
CA GLY A 10 26.34 14.31 -5.48
C GLY A 10 25.38 13.94 -4.33
N VAL A 11 24.06 13.86 -4.53
CA VAL A 11 23.19 13.25 -3.50
C VAL A 11 23.17 11.73 -3.60
N GLU A 12 24.05 11.05 -2.87
CA GLU A 12 23.90 9.62 -2.59
C GLU A 12 22.86 9.38 -1.49
N CYS A 13 21.69 8.85 -1.88
CA CYS A 13 20.64 8.48 -0.94
C CYS A 13 20.77 7.02 -0.48
N VAL A 14 21.03 6.83 0.81
CA VAL A 14 20.81 5.54 1.48
C VAL A 14 19.38 5.52 2.01
N CYS A 15 18.56 4.58 1.56
CA CYS A 15 17.19 4.42 2.05
C CYS A 15 17.21 3.63 3.35
N VAL A 16 16.55 4.13 4.40
CA VAL A 16 16.80 3.61 5.74
C VAL A 16 15.51 3.24 6.49
N PHE A 17 15.48 2.06 7.12
CA PHE A 17 14.29 1.48 7.78
C PHE A 17 14.41 1.31 9.33
N ARG A 18 13.45 1.78 10.16
CA ARG A 18 13.51 1.69 11.65
C ARG A 18 12.66 0.58 12.27
N SER A 19 13.28 -0.38 12.97
CA SER A 19 12.65 -1.60 13.53
C SER A 19 11.89 -1.46 14.87
N LYS A 20 11.85 -0.30 15.52
CA LYS A 20 11.21 -0.17 16.85
C LYS A 20 9.77 0.38 16.72
N PRO A 21 8.75 -0.25 17.34
CA PRO A 21 7.43 0.34 17.48
C PRO A 21 7.55 1.55 18.42
N PHE A 22 7.67 2.75 17.84
CA PHE A 22 7.74 4.02 18.57
C PHE A 22 6.46 4.36 19.35
N TRP A 23 5.42 3.51 19.29
CA TRP A 23 4.06 3.87 19.73
C TRP A 23 3.54 3.08 20.94
N ARG A 24 4.37 2.31 21.66
CA ARG A 24 3.94 1.76 22.96
C ARG A 24 3.84 2.82 24.07
N GLU A 25 4.39 4.02 23.91
CA GLU A 25 4.52 4.99 25.02
C GLU A 25 3.56 6.19 25.00
N ASN A 26 2.82 6.48 23.92
CA ASN A 26 2.00 7.71 23.87
C ASN A 26 0.56 7.54 23.37
N VAL A 27 0.06 6.31 23.24
CA VAL A 27 -1.40 6.11 23.22
C VAL A 27 -1.81 5.85 24.66
N LYS A 28 -2.29 6.90 25.36
CA LYS A 28 -3.16 6.69 26.53
C LYS A 28 -4.43 6.02 26.02
N LEU A 29 -4.36 4.71 25.81
CA LEU A 29 -5.52 3.84 25.70
C LEU A 29 -6.20 3.92 27.05
N THR A 30 -7.30 4.65 27.15
CA THR A 30 -8.30 4.33 28.17
C THR A 30 -8.68 2.88 27.94
N ALA A 31 -8.12 2.02 28.79
CA ALA A 31 -8.41 0.60 28.83
C ALA A 31 -9.87 0.43 29.25
N LEU A 32 -10.80 0.52 28.29
CA LEU A 32 -12.11 -0.08 28.46
C LEU A 32 -11.92 -1.58 28.37
N ARG A 33 -11.70 -2.16 29.55
CA ARG A 33 -11.91 -3.55 29.97
C ARG A 33 -12.29 -4.50 28.83
N TRP A 34 -11.29 -4.95 28.09
CA TRP A 34 -11.38 -6.17 27.30
C TRP A 34 -11.54 -7.35 28.26
N ARG A 35 -12.74 -7.93 28.36
CA ARG A 35 -12.89 -9.29 28.90
C ARG A 35 -12.28 -10.23 27.87
N GLY A 36 -11.05 -10.67 28.15
CA GLY A 36 -10.39 -11.71 27.39
C GLY A 36 -11.23 -12.98 27.41
N SER A 37 -11.77 -13.36 26.26
CA SER A 37 -12.18 -14.74 26.03
C SER A 37 -10.90 -15.55 25.86
N ARG A 38 -10.43 -16.14 26.97
CA ARG A 38 -9.40 -17.19 26.94
C ARG A 38 -9.98 -18.36 26.14
N ARG A 39 -9.62 -18.47 24.85
CA ARG A 39 -9.82 -19.72 24.11
C ARG A 39 -8.73 -20.69 24.56
N GLY A 40 -9.14 -21.72 25.30
CA GLY A 40 -8.30 -22.88 25.59
C GLY A 40 -7.87 -23.61 24.32
N PRO A 41 -6.87 -24.51 24.41
CA PRO A 41 -6.34 -25.21 23.25
C PRO A 41 -7.42 -26.14 22.69
N THR A 42 -8.08 -25.72 21.61
CA THR A 42 -8.99 -26.60 20.89
C THR A 42 -8.15 -27.48 19.99
N ARG A 43 -7.95 -28.74 20.41
CA ARG A 43 -7.53 -29.83 19.52
C ARG A 43 -8.53 -29.88 18.36
N ARG A 44 -8.19 -29.27 17.22
CA ARG A 44 -8.88 -29.49 15.94
C ARG A 44 -7.93 -30.26 15.03
N THR A 45 -7.90 -31.55 15.27
CA THR A 45 -7.51 -32.54 14.26
C THR A 45 -8.38 -32.35 13.01
N GLY A 46 -7.74 -32.26 11.84
CA GLY A 46 -8.37 -32.66 10.58
C GLY A 46 -9.39 -31.70 9.94
N ARG A 47 -9.01 -30.44 9.69
CA ARG A 47 -9.49 -29.76 8.47
C ARG A 47 -8.29 -29.12 7.80
N ALA A 48 -7.67 -29.87 6.90
CA ALA A 48 -6.66 -29.36 6.00
C ALA A 48 -7.11 -28.01 5.45
N SER A 49 -6.21 -27.03 5.49
CA SER A 49 -6.31 -25.78 4.76
C SER A 49 -6.67 -26.13 3.31
N ARG A 50 -7.96 -26.06 2.97
CA ARG A 50 -8.39 -26.18 1.58
C ARG A 50 -7.86 -24.91 0.95
N ALA A 51 -6.73 -24.99 0.25
CA ALA A 51 -6.19 -23.88 -0.52
C ALA A 51 -7.27 -23.40 -1.52
N VAL A 52 -7.20 -22.14 -1.95
CA VAL A 52 -7.94 -21.73 -3.15
C VAL A 52 -7.35 -22.53 -4.31
N ALA A 53 -8.12 -23.43 -4.91
CA ALA A 53 -7.61 -24.31 -5.94
C ALA A 53 -7.30 -23.51 -7.21
N GLY A 54 -6.06 -23.62 -7.69
CA GLY A 54 -5.74 -23.41 -9.10
C GLY A 54 -5.61 -21.97 -9.61
N VAL A 55 -5.33 -20.92 -8.83
CA VAL A 55 -5.29 -19.53 -9.35
C VAL A 55 -4.36 -19.27 -10.56
N ASN A 56 -3.45 -20.19 -10.88
CA ASN A 56 -2.56 -20.13 -12.04
C ASN A 56 -3.30 -20.08 -13.39
N HIS A 57 -4.52 -20.61 -13.48
CA HIS A 57 -5.34 -20.57 -14.70
C HIS A 57 -6.08 -19.24 -14.89
N LEU A 58 -6.12 -18.38 -13.87
CA LEU A 58 -6.80 -17.10 -13.97
C LEU A 58 -6.06 -16.20 -14.96
N GLU A 59 -6.80 -15.63 -15.90
CA GLU A 59 -6.23 -14.78 -16.95
C GLU A 59 -5.41 -13.62 -16.35
N ILE A 60 -4.24 -13.39 -16.95
CA ILE A 60 -3.41 -12.20 -16.71
C ILE A 60 -3.61 -11.29 -17.92
N PRO A 61 -3.90 -9.99 -17.74
CA PRO A 61 -3.98 -9.03 -18.84
C PRO A 61 -2.73 -9.06 -19.71
N ALA A 62 -2.90 -8.92 -21.03
CA ALA A 62 -1.82 -9.05 -22.00
C ALA A 62 -0.66 -8.07 -21.71
N GLU A 63 -0.95 -6.86 -21.26
CA GLU A 63 0.08 -5.87 -20.93
C GLU A 63 0.93 -6.34 -19.73
N LEU A 64 0.30 -6.95 -18.73
CA LEU A 64 0.99 -7.46 -17.55
C LEU A 64 1.80 -8.72 -17.88
N ALA A 65 1.26 -9.62 -18.72
CA ALA A 65 1.98 -10.78 -19.21
C ALA A 65 3.23 -10.38 -20.02
N PHE A 66 3.12 -9.32 -20.84
CA PHE A 66 4.25 -8.73 -21.56
C PHE A 66 5.30 -8.16 -20.60
N ILE A 67 4.90 -7.43 -19.56
CA ILE A 67 5.85 -6.94 -18.55
C ILE A 67 6.58 -8.11 -17.88
N PHE A 68 5.87 -9.20 -17.57
CA PHE A 68 6.48 -10.39 -16.97
C PHE A 68 7.51 -11.07 -17.87
N SER A 69 7.34 -11.07 -19.19
CA SER A 69 8.32 -11.67 -20.11
C SER A 69 9.62 -10.86 -20.22
N LYS A 70 9.59 -9.59 -19.79
CA LYS A 70 10.73 -8.65 -19.82
C LYS A 70 11.41 -8.42 -18.48
N LEU A 71 10.98 -9.10 -17.43
CA LEU A 71 11.46 -8.87 -16.06
C LEU A 71 12.94 -9.23 -15.83
N ASP A 72 13.44 -10.26 -16.50
CA ASP A 72 14.81 -10.74 -16.31
C ASP A 72 15.82 -9.83 -17.01
N GLU A 73 15.41 -9.21 -18.13
CA GLU A 73 16.19 -8.20 -18.85
C GLU A 73 16.27 -6.86 -18.06
N TRP A 74 15.36 -6.64 -17.09
CA TRP A 74 15.27 -5.37 -16.37
C TRP A 74 16.12 -5.31 -15.10
N GLN A 75 17.07 -4.36 -15.09
CA GLN A 75 17.84 -3.97 -13.92
C GLN A 75 17.29 -2.67 -13.31
N CYS A 76 16.75 -2.76 -12.09
CA CYS A 76 16.34 -1.57 -11.35
C CYS A 76 17.56 -0.82 -10.81
N VAL A 77 17.56 0.51 -10.95
CA VAL A 77 18.59 1.39 -10.38
C VAL A 77 18.65 1.23 -8.86
N HIS A 78 17.48 1.13 -8.21
CA HIS A 78 17.40 0.81 -6.79
C HIS A 78 16.98 -0.63 -6.58
N ASN A 79 17.81 -1.37 -5.86
CA ASN A 79 17.56 -2.74 -5.48
C ASN A 79 17.63 -2.92 -3.95
N GLU A 80 17.50 -4.16 -3.51
CA GLU A 80 17.49 -4.54 -2.11
C GLU A 80 18.67 -3.95 -1.30
N ARG A 81 19.84 -3.79 -1.92
CA ARG A 81 21.08 -3.26 -1.32
C ARG A 81 20.99 -1.77 -0.98
N ASN A 82 20.18 -1.02 -1.73
CA ASN A 82 19.98 0.42 -1.49
C ASN A 82 19.06 0.70 -0.30
N VAL A 83 18.36 -0.31 0.23
CA VAL A 83 17.48 -0.17 1.39
C VAL A 83 18.05 -0.90 2.59
N THR A 84 18.60 -0.11 3.52
CA THR A 84 19.25 -0.58 4.74
C THR A 84 18.40 -0.29 5.98
N LYS A 85 18.78 -0.86 7.12
CA LYS A 85 18.15 -0.57 8.41
C LYS A 85 18.77 0.68 9.02
N VAL A 86 17.97 1.50 9.71
CA VAL A 86 18.46 2.74 10.34
C VAL A 86 19.36 2.40 11.49
N VAL A 87 20.59 2.91 11.37
CA VAL A 87 21.57 3.01 12.44
C VAL A 87 21.68 4.48 12.82
N GLY A 88 21.51 4.80 14.10
CA GLY A 88 21.57 6.18 14.61
C GLY A 88 20.22 6.90 14.71
N GLU A 89 20.29 8.20 14.97
CA GLU A 89 19.11 9.03 15.21
C GLU A 89 18.39 9.41 13.90
N VAL A 90 17.06 9.49 14.00
CA VAL A 90 16.20 10.05 12.95
C VAL A 90 15.60 11.31 13.52
N ALA A 91 15.60 12.39 12.74
CA ALA A 91 14.99 13.65 13.14
C ALA A 91 13.56 13.40 13.68
N LYS A 92 13.23 14.01 14.82
CA LYS A 92 11.90 13.88 15.40
C LYS A 92 10.86 14.45 14.43
N SER A 93 9.79 13.71 14.22
CA SER A 93 8.66 14.16 13.39
C SER A 93 7.93 15.30 14.09
N VAL A 94 7.95 16.51 13.50
CA VAL A 94 7.35 17.75 14.05
C VAL A 94 5.84 17.87 13.74
N TYR A 95 5.11 16.74 13.74
CA TYR A 95 3.77 16.69 13.13
C TYR A 95 2.70 16.09 14.06
N PRO A 96 1.43 16.51 13.91
CA PRO A 96 0.40 16.30 14.92
C PRO A 96 0.15 14.82 15.19
N GLU A 97 -0.08 14.51 16.46
CA GLU A 97 -0.59 13.20 16.87
C GLU A 97 -1.89 12.89 16.12
N TYR A 98 -1.94 11.72 15.50
CA TYR A 98 -3.17 11.22 14.90
C TYR A 98 -3.96 10.47 15.96
N ARG A 99 -5.21 10.87 16.18
CA ARG A 99 -6.15 10.21 17.08
C ARG A 99 -7.30 9.63 16.28
N LEU A 100 -7.80 8.48 16.73
CA LEU A 100 -9.00 7.90 16.16
C LEU A 100 -10.21 8.81 16.47
N PRO A 101 -11.16 8.96 15.53
CA PRO A 101 -12.43 9.63 15.80
C PRO A 101 -13.16 8.97 16.97
N SER A 102 -13.80 9.76 17.84
CA SER A 102 -14.54 9.25 19.00
C SER A 102 -15.77 8.41 18.62
N ASP A 103 -16.32 8.61 17.42
CA ASP A 103 -17.47 7.92 16.86
C ASP A 103 -17.10 6.68 16.03
N ILE A 104 -15.83 6.24 16.05
CA ILE A 104 -15.34 5.13 15.21
C ILE A 104 -16.12 3.83 15.43
N ASP A 105 -16.57 3.55 16.66
CA ASP A 105 -17.30 2.33 16.99
C ASP A 105 -18.71 2.26 16.39
N GLN A 106 -19.25 3.40 15.92
CA GLN A 106 -20.54 3.44 15.22
C GLN A 106 -20.44 2.93 13.78
N HIS A 107 -19.23 2.78 13.24
CA HIS A 107 -18.93 2.53 11.84
C HIS A 107 -18.46 1.09 11.59
N ALA A 108 -19.15 0.09 12.17
CA ALA A 108 -18.86 -1.32 11.89
C ALA A 108 -18.95 -1.61 10.39
N PHE A 109 -17.94 -2.29 9.82
CA PHE A 109 -17.85 -2.52 8.37
C PHE A 109 -19.06 -3.28 7.79
N THR A 110 -19.67 -4.16 8.58
CA THR A 110 -20.90 -4.89 8.19
C THR A 110 -22.07 -3.97 7.85
N LYS A 111 -22.16 -2.78 8.47
CA LYS A 111 -23.17 -1.77 8.11
C LYS A 111 -22.94 -1.27 6.68
N PHE A 112 -21.69 -1.00 6.31
CA PHE A 112 -21.33 -0.59 4.97
C PHE A 112 -21.65 -1.69 3.95
N THR A 113 -21.25 -2.94 4.22
CA THR A 113 -21.51 -4.06 3.29
C THR A 113 -23.01 -4.26 3.06
N ASN A 114 -23.83 -4.16 4.10
CA ASN A 114 -25.28 -4.36 3.99
C ASN A 114 -25.99 -3.32 3.12
N VAL A 115 -25.42 -2.11 3.02
CA VAL A 115 -26.00 -1.01 2.23
C VAL A 115 -25.45 -1.00 0.81
N TYR A 116 -24.13 -1.17 0.67
CA TYR A 116 -23.43 -0.88 -0.59
C TYR A 116 -23.06 -2.13 -1.41
N PHE A 117 -22.87 -3.30 -0.80
CA PHE A 117 -22.50 -4.49 -1.55
C PHE A 117 -23.67 -4.99 -2.40
N LYS A 118 -23.41 -5.19 -3.69
CA LYS A 118 -24.40 -5.68 -4.65
C LYS A 118 -24.19 -7.17 -4.91
N ALA A 119 -25.23 -7.97 -4.67
CA ALA A 119 -25.23 -9.43 -4.92
C ALA A 119 -24.15 -10.26 -4.18
N HIS A 120 -23.39 -9.65 -3.25
CA HIS A 120 -22.34 -10.33 -2.49
C HIS A 120 -22.67 -10.41 -1.01
N ILE A 121 -22.81 -11.65 -0.51
CA ILE A 121 -22.77 -11.91 0.93
C ILE A 121 -21.34 -11.70 1.42
N TRP A 122 -21.20 -10.93 2.50
CA TRP A 122 -19.94 -10.64 3.17
C TRP A 122 -19.20 -11.92 3.59
N GLY A 123 -18.00 -12.12 3.03
CA GLY A 123 -17.19 -13.29 3.29
C GLY A 123 -16.24 -13.62 2.15
N MET A 124 -15.02 -14.02 2.50
CA MET A 124 -13.95 -14.38 1.56
C MET A 124 -14.46 -15.29 0.44
N LYS A 125 -14.18 -14.91 -0.81
CA LYS A 125 -14.48 -15.73 -1.99
C LYS A 125 -13.23 -16.49 -2.41
N ARG A 126 -13.46 -17.70 -2.93
CA ARG A 126 -12.43 -18.60 -3.45
C ARG A 126 -12.41 -18.60 -4.98
N GLU A 127 -13.59 -18.41 -5.58
CA GLU A 127 -13.77 -18.31 -7.02
C GLU A 127 -13.83 -16.85 -7.48
N PRO A 128 -13.51 -16.56 -8.75
CA PRO A 128 -13.72 -15.26 -9.35
C PRO A 128 -15.16 -14.75 -9.16
N ILE A 129 -15.30 -13.45 -8.88
CA ILE A 129 -16.60 -12.81 -8.79
C ILE A 129 -17.22 -12.66 -10.19
N LYS A 130 -18.57 -12.70 -10.24
CA LYS A 130 -19.35 -12.52 -11.48
C LYS A 130 -19.95 -11.12 -11.61
N THR A 131 -20.01 -10.39 -10.50
CA THR A 131 -20.50 -9.02 -10.42
C THR A 131 -19.53 -8.20 -9.55
N PRO A 132 -19.37 -6.90 -9.78
CA PRO A 132 -18.65 -5.99 -8.87
C PRO A 132 -19.25 -5.99 -7.45
N PHE A 133 -18.45 -5.61 -6.46
CA PHE A 133 -18.94 -5.43 -5.09
C PHE A 133 -19.78 -4.16 -4.98
N LEU A 134 -19.32 -3.06 -5.55
CA LEU A 134 -20.03 -1.78 -5.55
C LEU A 134 -20.69 -1.54 -6.91
N ALA A 135 -21.78 -0.78 -6.92
CA ALA A 135 -22.46 -0.41 -8.16
C ALA A 135 -21.49 0.33 -9.13
N LYS A 136 -21.53 -0.05 -10.41
CA LYS A 136 -20.76 0.57 -11.49
C LYS A 136 -21.72 1.19 -12.50
N THR A 137 -21.36 2.36 -13.03
CA THR A 137 -22.20 3.13 -13.95
C THR A 137 -21.91 2.80 -15.41
N ASN A 138 -20.75 2.22 -15.70
CA ASN A 138 -20.31 1.90 -17.05
C ASN A 138 -19.74 0.48 -17.11
N GLU A 139 -19.77 -0.10 -18.31
CA GLU A 139 -19.33 -1.48 -18.55
C GLU A 139 -17.80 -1.66 -18.38
N SER A 140 -17.02 -0.62 -18.66
CA SER A 140 -15.56 -0.65 -18.51
C SER A 140 -15.17 -0.89 -17.04
N ASP A 141 -15.75 -0.12 -16.11
CA ASP A 141 -15.53 -0.27 -14.67
C ASP A 141 -16.07 -1.60 -14.14
N TYR A 142 -17.16 -2.09 -14.74
CA TYR A 142 -17.72 -3.40 -14.43
C TYR A 142 -16.71 -4.50 -14.74
N GLN A 143 -16.20 -4.55 -15.97
CA GLN A 143 -15.20 -5.54 -16.38
C GLN A 143 -13.87 -5.38 -15.65
N CYS A 144 -13.42 -4.13 -15.45
CA CYS A 144 -12.23 -3.82 -14.67
C CYS A 144 -12.31 -4.39 -13.24
N SER A 145 -13.45 -4.24 -12.58
CA SER A 145 -13.70 -4.79 -11.25
C SER A 145 -13.56 -6.32 -11.21
N LEU A 146 -14.08 -7.03 -12.22
CA LEU A 146 -13.97 -8.50 -12.29
C LEU A 146 -12.52 -8.93 -12.53
N ALA A 147 -11.82 -8.25 -13.44
CA ALA A 147 -10.41 -8.50 -13.72
C ALA A 147 -9.52 -8.25 -12.48
N LEU A 148 -9.75 -7.14 -11.76
CA LEU A 148 -9.04 -6.82 -10.53
C LEU A 148 -9.21 -7.90 -9.47
N PHE A 149 -10.40 -8.47 -9.33
CA PHE A 149 -10.62 -9.54 -8.37
C PHE A 149 -9.84 -10.82 -8.74
N LYS A 150 -9.78 -11.18 -10.02
CA LYS A 150 -8.91 -12.29 -10.49
C LYS A 150 -7.44 -12.04 -10.12
N LEU A 151 -6.96 -10.81 -10.31
CA LEU A 151 -5.59 -10.42 -9.95
C LEU A 151 -5.34 -10.45 -8.45
N ILE A 152 -6.31 -10.03 -7.62
CA ILE A 152 -6.23 -10.15 -6.15
C ILE A 152 -6.16 -11.62 -5.73
N LEU A 153 -6.98 -12.49 -6.35
CA LEU A 153 -6.91 -13.93 -6.09
C LEU A 153 -5.54 -14.51 -6.45
N ARG A 154 -4.97 -14.13 -7.61
CA ARG A 154 -3.61 -14.52 -7.98
C ARG A 154 -2.59 -13.99 -6.98
N PHE A 155 -2.64 -12.70 -6.65
CA PHE A 155 -1.71 -12.05 -5.73
C PHE A 155 -1.69 -12.75 -4.37
N MET A 156 -2.84 -13.18 -3.87
CA MET A 156 -2.92 -13.82 -2.56
C MET A 156 -2.52 -15.30 -2.56
N ASN A 157 -2.82 -16.05 -3.64
CA ASN A 157 -2.82 -17.52 -3.59
C ASN A 157 -1.82 -18.18 -4.56
N ASP A 158 -1.17 -17.44 -5.45
CA ASP A 158 -0.19 -17.98 -6.39
C ASP A 158 1.15 -18.20 -5.69
N ASN A 159 1.52 -19.46 -5.44
CA ASN A 159 2.77 -19.84 -4.77
C ASN A 159 4.02 -19.57 -5.64
N ASN A 160 3.85 -19.44 -6.97
CA ASN A 160 4.94 -19.13 -7.89
C ASN A 160 5.17 -17.61 -8.02
N LEU A 161 4.26 -16.80 -7.46
CA LEU A 161 4.36 -15.35 -7.44
C LEU A 161 5.24 -14.90 -6.28
N SER A 162 6.47 -14.50 -6.57
CA SER A 162 7.42 -13.98 -5.58
C SER A 162 8.33 -12.89 -6.19
N GLY A 163 9.04 -12.16 -5.33
CA GLY A 163 10.07 -11.21 -5.74
C GLY A 163 9.56 -10.11 -6.68
N LYS A 164 10.24 -9.92 -7.81
CA LYS A 164 9.89 -8.88 -8.80
C LYS A 164 8.47 -9.07 -9.37
N LYS A 165 8.06 -10.32 -9.63
CA LYS A 165 6.73 -10.62 -10.21
C LYS A 165 5.61 -10.24 -9.26
N GLU A 166 5.76 -10.57 -7.97
CA GLU A 166 4.83 -10.17 -6.92
C GLU A 166 4.69 -8.65 -6.83
N ARG A 167 5.82 -7.94 -6.79
CA ARG A 167 5.83 -6.48 -6.75
C ARG A 167 5.07 -5.86 -7.93
N ILE A 168 5.41 -6.29 -9.15
CA ILE A 168 4.77 -5.76 -10.37
C ILE A 168 3.27 -6.07 -10.42
N LEU A 169 2.83 -7.26 -9.99
CA LEU A 169 1.40 -7.56 -9.93
C LEU A 169 0.68 -6.64 -8.93
N GLY A 170 1.26 -6.43 -7.75
CA GLY A 170 0.71 -5.51 -6.75
C GLY A 170 0.67 -4.07 -7.26
N ASP A 171 1.74 -3.61 -7.91
CA ASP A 171 1.83 -2.27 -8.50
C ASP A 171 0.80 -2.08 -9.62
N TYR A 172 0.54 -3.09 -10.44
CA TYR A 172 -0.50 -3.04 -11.47
C TYR A 172 -1.89 -2.85 -10.86
N ILE A 173 -2.23 -3.60 -9.81
CA ILE A 173 -3.52 -3.45 -9.10
C ILE A 173 -3.64 -2.04 -8.51
N VAL A 174 -2.59 -1.54 -7.86
CA VAL A 174 -2.57 -0.18 -7.29
C VAL A 174 -2.69 0.89 -8.38
N GLN A 175 -2.01 0.70 -9.51
CA GLN A 175 -2.06 1.61 -10.65
C GLN A 175 -3.48 1.76 -11.20
N LYS A 176 -4.25 0.68 -11.30
CA LYS A 176 -5.66 0.76 -11.72
C LYS A 176 -6.50 1.66 -10.81
N GLY A 177 -6.26 1.65 -9.49
CA GLY A 177 -6.92 2.55 -8.53
C GLY A 177 -6.40 4.00 -8.55
N LEU A 178 -5.14 4.21 -8.94
CA LEU A 178 -4.59 5.56 -9.12
C LEU A 178 -5.22 6.27 -10.33
N LEU A 179 -5.34 5.54 -11.43
CA LEU A 179 -5.88 6.04 -12.71
C LEU A 179 -7.39 6.23 -12.65
N ASN A 180 -8.09 5.28 -12.05
CA ASN A 180 -9.54 5.29 -12.00
C ASN A 180 -10.05 5.40 -10.56
N GLU A 181 -10.59 6.57 -10.22
CA GLU A 181 -11.09 6.85 -8.87
C GLU A 181 -12.27 5.95 -8.48
N THR A 182 -13.10 5.54 -9.45
CA THR A 182 -14.27 4.68 -9.22
C THR A 182 -13.86 3.26 -8.79
N MET A 183 -12.59 2.90 -8.98
CA MET A 183 -12.01 1.61 -8.62
C MET A 183 -11.36 1.57 -7.24
N ARG A 184 -11.10 2.71 -6.61
CA ARG A 184 -10.41 2.77 -5.30
C ARG A 184 -11.18 2.03 -4.22
N ASP A 185 -12.44 2.42 -4.01
CA ASP A 185 -13.31 1.79 -3.02
C ASP A 185 -13.61 0.33 -3.36
N GLU A 186 -13.69 0.01 -4.65
CA GLU A 186 -13.88 -1.36 -5.13
C GLU A 186 -12.73 -2.28 -4.70
N ILE A 187 -11.49 -1.89 -5.03
CA ILE A 187 -10.28 -2.64 -4.69
C ILE A 187 -10.20 -2.82 -3.17
N ILE A 188 -10.43 -1.73 -2.41
CA ILE A 188 -10.42 -1.78 -0.94
C ILE A 188 -11.50 -2.73 -0.41
N CYS A 189 -12.72 -2.68 -0.94
CA CYS A 189 -13.81 -3.56 -0.51
C CYS A 189 -13.53 -5.03 -0.83
N GLN A 190 -12.98 -5.32 -2.01
CA GLN A 190 -12.56 -6.66 -2.39
C GLN A 190 -11.48 -7.19 -1.44
N LEU A 191 -10.47 -6.38 -1.09
CA LEU A 191 -9.43 -6.75 -0.12
C LEU A 191 -9.98 -6.93 1.30
N CYS A 192 -10.91 -6.07 1.75
CA CYS A 192 -11.60 -6.26 3.02
C CYS A 192 -12.33 -7.61 3.03
N ASN A 193 -13.04 -7.95 1.94
CA ASN A 193 -13.73 -9.23 1.84
C ASN A 193 -12.77 -10.42 1.89
N GLN A 194 -11.63 -10.32 1.21
CA GLN A 194 -10.63 -11.40 1.17
C GLN A 194 -9.84 -11.58 2.48
N THR A 195 -9.78 -10.55 3.32
CA THR A 195 -9.14 -10.61 4.66
C THR A 195 -10.13 -11.02 5.76
N TRP A 196 -11.43 -10.96 5.50
CA TRP A 196 -12.46 -11.30 6.49
C TRP A 196 -12.47 -12.79 6.82
N LYS A 197 -12.15 -13.12 8.09
CA LYS A 197 -12.11 -14.49 8.60
C LYS A 197 -11.30 -15.43 7.70
N ASN A 198 -10.20 -14.91 7.16
CA ASN A 198 -9.27 -15.70 6.37
C ASN A 198 -8.29 -16.42 7.31
N ASP A 199 -8.49 -17.72 7.47
CA ASP A 199 -7.70 -18.57 8.37
C ASP A 199 -6.33 -18.96 7.77
N ASN A 200 -6.05 -18.66 6.50
CA ASN A 200 -4.74 -18.89 5.90
C ASN A 200 -3.85 -17.66 6.12
N GLU A 201 -2.92 -17.77 7.07
CA GLU A 201 -2.01 -16.69 7.47
C GLU A 201 -1.20 -16.10 6.31
N ALA A 202 -0.62 -16.95 5.45
CA ALA A 202 0.18 -16.49 4.32
C ALA A 202 -0.66 -15.69 3.32
N ASN A 203 -1.84 -16.20 2.95
CA ASN A 203 -2.73 -15.50 2.02
C ASN A 203 -3.25 -14.20 2.63
N ASN A 204 -3.55 -14.21 3.93
CA ASN A 204 -4.03 -13.03 4.65
C ASN A 204 -2.93 -11.96 4.74
N GLU A 205 -1.68 -12.35 5.05
CA GLU A 205 -0.55 -11.42 5.07
C GLU A 205 -0.35 -10.75 3.70
N ARG A 206 -0.40 -11.52 2.61
CA ARG A 206 -0.32 -10.96 1.24
C ARG A 206 -1.44 -9.96 0.96
N ALA A 207 -2.68 -10.27 1.32
CA ALA A 207 -3.80 -9.34 1.16
C ALA A 207 -3.60 -8.03 1.96
N TRP A 208 -3.04 -8.11 3.17
CA TRP A 208 -2.73 -6.93 3.99
C TRP A 208 -1.53 -6.12 3.49
N ILE A 209 -0.52 -6.77 2.88
CA ILE A 209 0.54 -6.08 2.13
C ILE A 209 -0.08 -5.25 1.00
N LEU A 210 -0.96 -5.87 0.21
CA LEU A 210 -1.62 -5.19 -0.90
C LEU A 210 -2.53 -4.04 -0.41
N MET A 211 -3.28 -4.25 0.67
CA MET A 211 -4.04 -3.18 1.33
C MET A 211 -3.13 -2.01 1.75
N ALA A 212 -2.00 -2.30 2.39
CA ALA A 212 -1.06 -1.26 2.81
C ALA A 212 -0.45 -0.51 1.61
N ASN A 213 -0.27 -1.16 0.46
CA ASN A 213 0.16 -0.54 -0.79
C ASN A 213 -0.91 0.37 -1.38
N CYS A 214 -2.18 -0.05 -1.43
CA CYS A 214 -3.29 0.82 -1.83
C CYS A 214 -3.37 2.08 -0.96
N LEU A 215 -3.28 1.91 0.37
CA LEU A 215 -3.32 3.00 1.35
C LEU A 215 -2.06 3.88 1.33
N SER A 216 -0.98 3.45 0.67
CA SER A 216 0.18 4.29 0.33
C SER A 216 -0.03 5.12 -0.94
N CYS A 217 -1.16 5.00 -1.64
CA CYS A 217 -1.30 5.57 -2.99
C CYS A 217 -2.55 6.41 -3.17
N PHE A 218 -3.67 6.00 -2.60
CA PHE A 218 -4.94 6.72 -2.73
C PHE A 218 -5.80 6.60 -1.48
N ALA A 219 -6.57 7.65 -1.18
CA ALA A 219 -7.54 7.63 -0.09
C ALA A 219 -8.79 6.83 -0.49
N PRO A 220 -9.44 6.11 0.46
CA PRO A 220 -10.82 5.69 0.26
C PRO A 220 -11.73 6.92 0.15
N SER A 221 -12.93 6.74 -0.41
CA SER A 221 -13.93 7.81 -0.42
C SER A 221 -14.36 8.20 1.00
N ARG A 222 -14.96 9.39 1.13
CA ARG A 222 -15.53 9.87 2.40
C ARG A 222 -16.57 8.91 2.99
N HIS A 223 -17.29 8.19 2.13
CA HIS A 223 -18.32 7.23 2.55
C HIS A 223 -17.71 5.95 3.13
N LEU A 224 -16.58 5.49 2.59
CA LEU A 224 -15.90 4.27 3.03
C LEU A 224 -14.95 4.52 4.20
N TYR A 225 -14.34 5.71 4.29
CA TYR A 225 -13.22 6.03 5.17
C TYR A 225 -13.38 5.55 6.63
N LYS A 226 -14.47 5.96 7.31
CA LYS A 226 -14.67 5.62 8.73
C LYS A 226 -14.92 4.12 8.93
N TYR A 227 -15.65 3.48 8.01
CA TYR A 227 -15.90 2.04 8.05
C TYR A 227 -14.62 1.25 7.84
N LEU A 228 -13.77 1.67 6.90
CA LEU A 228 -12.47 1.07 6.67
C LEU A 228 -11.52 1.28 7.86
N LEU A 229 -11.49 2.48 8.43
CA LEU A 229 -10.67 2.76 9.61
C LEU A 229 -11.10 1.87 10.79
N LYS A 230 -12.41 1.69 11.01
CA LYS A 230 -12.94 0.75 11.99
C LYS A 230 -12.60 -0.70 11.64
N TYR A 231 -12.73 -1.11 10.38
CA TYR A 231 -12.36 -2.45 9.90
C TYR A 231 -10.89 -2.79 10.20
N VAL A 232 -9.96 -1.88 9.84
CA VAL A 232 -8.53 -2.02 10.16
C VAL A 232 -8.31 -2.07 11.67
N SER A 233 -9.07 -1.31 12.45
CA SER A 233 -8.96 -1.29 13.91
C SER A 233 -9.35 -2.63 14.54
N ASP A 234 -10.31 -3.34 13.96
CA ASP A 234 -10.89 -4.55 14.53
C ASP A 234 -10.28 -5.84 13.96
N HIS A 235 -9.86 -5.82 12.69
CA HIS A 235 -9.59 -7.03 11.91
C HIS A 235 -8.22 -7.07 11.23
N ALA A 236 -7.38 -6.05 11.38
CA ALA A 236 -6.06 -6.07 10.75
C ALA A 236 -5.17 -7.21 11.27
N TYR A 237 -4.56 -7.93 10.33
CA TYR A 237 -3.62 -9.02 10.59
C TYR A 237 -2.32 -8.50 11.20
N ASP A 238 -1.68 -9.33 12.03
CA ASP A 238 -0.34 -9.19 12.61
C ASP A 238 0.42 -7.86 12.32
N GLY A 239 0.25 -6.87 13.20
CA GLY A 239 0.95 -5.58 13.13
C GLY A 239 0.41 -4.56 12.12
N TYR A 240 -0.45 -4.95 11.17
CA TYR A 240 -1.05 -4.04 10.19
C TYR A 240 -2.02 -3.03 10.80
N LYS A 241 -2.61 -3.30 11.98
CA LYS A 241 -3.56 -2.37 12.63
C LYS A 241 -2.99 -0.96 12.74
N ALA A 242 -1.89 -0.80 13.47
CA ALA A 242 -1.28 0.51 13.70
C ALA A 242 -0.67 1.09 12.41
N HIS A 243 -0.17 0.24 11.52
CA HIS A 243 0.45 0.65 10.25
C HIS A 243 -0.58 1.25 9.28
N CYS A 244 -1.68 0.53 9.04
CA CYS A 244 -2.75 0.95 8.14
C CYS A 244 -3.61 2.08 8.75
N GLN A 245 -3.86 2.09 10.06
CA GLN A 245 -4.51 3.22 10.73
C GLN A 245 -3.73 4.51 10.50
N ARG A 246 -2.40 4.47 10.64
CA ARG A 246 -1.54 5.63 10.39
C ARG A 246 -1.68 6.13 8.96
N LYS A 247 -1.61 5.23 7.98
CA LYS A 247 -1.78 5.59 6.55
C LYS A 247 -3.14 6.24 6.29
N LEU A 248 -4.22 5.66 6.82
CA LEU A 248 -5.58 6.22 6.68
C LEU A 248 -5.70 7.61 7.31
N LEU A 249 -5.21 7.79 8.53
CA LEU A 249 -5.26 9.08 9.23
C LEU A 249 -4.38 10.14 8.54
N GLN A 250 -3.29 9.73 7.89
CA GLN A 250 -2.41 10.59 7.12
C GLN A 250 -3.03 11.01 5.78
N ILE A 251 -3.46 10.04 4.97
CA ILE A 251 -3.91 10.30 3.60
C ILE A 251 -5.18 11.16 3.57
N GLN A 252 -6.08 10.99 4.55
CA GLN A 252 -7.29 11.80 4.69
C GLN A 252 -7.00 13.30 4.88
N LYS A 253 -5.86 13.65 5.48
CA LYS A 253 -5.46 15.06 5.68
C LYS A 253 -4.73 15.66 4.48
N LEU A 254 -4.35 14.84 3.50
CA LEU A 254 -3.57 15.27 2.34
C LEU A 254 -4.43 15.48 1.09
N GLU A 255 -5.68 15.03 1.08
CA GLU A 255 -6.62 15.29 -0.02
C GLU A 255 -7.02 16.78 -0.07
N PRO A 256 -7.02 17.43 -1.25
CA PRO A 256 -6.83 16.86 -2.60
C PRO A 256 -5.37 16.86 -3.12
N GLU A 257 -4.44 17.50 -2.41
CA GLU A 257 -3.06 17.72 -2.89
C GLU A 257 -2.16 16.47 -2.86
N GLY A 258 -2.60 15.40 -2.19
CA GLY A 258 -1.86 14.16 -1.94
C GLY A 258 -1.99 13.07 -3.00
N ARG A 259 -2.68 13.34 -4.13
CA ARG A 259 -2.87 12.33 -5.19
C ARG A 259 -1.54 11.95 -5.83
N ARG A 260 -1.19 10.67 -5.76
CA ARG A 260 0.01 10.11 -6.39
C ARG A 260 -0.22 9.81 -7.87
N THR A 261 0.87 9.82 -8.61
CA THR A 261 0.90 9.41 -10.02
C THR A 261 1.37 7.97 -10.19
N TYR A 262 2.28 7.50 -9.32
CA TYR A 262 2.96 6.21 -9.46
C TYR A 262 2.69 5.27 -8.27
N PRO A 263 2.75 3.94 -8.47
CA PRO A 263 2.64 2.93 -7.41
C PRO A 263 3.80 2.99 -6.40
N PRO A 264 3.73 2.26 -5.27
CA PRO A 264 4.72 2.34 -4.20
C PRO A 264 6.14 2.04 -4.67
N CYS A 265 7.11 2.83 -4.22
CA CYS A 265 8.53 2.53 -4.51
C CYS A 265 9.03 1.32 -3.69
N LEU A 266 10.24 0.81 -3.99
CA LEU A 266 10.82 -0.35 -3.28
C LEU A 266 10.92 -0.14 -1.76
N LEU A 267 11.26 1.09 -1.32
CA LEU A 267 11.31 1.41 0.11
C LEU A 267 9.94 1.30 0.78
N GLU A 268 8.88 1.74 0.09
CA GLU A 268 7.50 1.62 0.56
C GLU A 268 7.04 0.17 0.62
N TRP A 269 7.38 -0.62 -0.40
CA TRP A 269 7.13 -2.07 -0.39
C TRP A 269 7.78 -2.73 0.83
N LYS A 270 9.08 -2.48 1.07
CA LYS A 270 9.77 -3.01 2.26
C LYS A 270 9.14 -2.55 3.57
N SER A 271 8.74 -1.27 3.65
CA SER A 271 8.04 -0.71 4.81
C SER A 271 6.67 -1.36 5.02
N ASN A 272 5.93 -1.62 3.95
CA ASN A 272 4.61 -2.23 4.00
C ASN A 272 4.67 -3.72 4.35
N THR A 273 5.65 -4.46 3.82
CA THR A 273 5.92 -5.86 4.20
C THR A 273 6.38 -5.97 5.65
N ARG A 274 7.22 -5.04 6.12
CA ARG A 274 7.75 -5.08 7.49
C ARG A 274 6.86 -4.39 8.53
N ARG A 275 5.83 -3.63 8.09
CA ARG A 275 4.85 -2.88 8.91
C ARG A 275 5.44 -1.71 9.68
N THR A 276 6.27 -0.94 9.01
CA THR A 276 7.25 -0.14 9.74
C THR A 276 7.57 1.20 9.07
N ASN A 277 8.20 2.13 9.79
CA ASN A 277 8.44 3.49 9.29
C ASN A 277 9.67 3.61 8.38
N MET A 278 9.55 4.44 7.37
CA MET A 278 10.63 4.80 6.45
C MET A 278 11.34 6.07 6.89
N ALA A 279 12.63 6.17 6.56
CA ALA A 279 13.40 7.41 6.61
C ALA A 279 14.24 7.55 5.33
N LEU A 280 14.53 8.79 4.96
CA LEU A 280 15.45 9.11 3.87
C LEU A 280 16.65 9.83 4.42
N GLU A 281 17.83 9.42 3.95
CA GLU A 281 19.08 10.11 4.20
C GLU A 281 19.32 11.15 3.11
N ALA A 282 19.57 12.38 3.52
CA ALA A 282 19.97 13.48 2.63
C ALA A 282 21.39 13.92 2.98
N ARG A 283 22.22 14.04 1.95
CA ARG A 283 23.55 14.67 2.00
C ARG A 283 23.41 16.10 1.52
N PHE A 284 23.96 17.04 2.28
CA PHE A 284 23.94 18.46 1.91
C PHE A 284 25.25 18.83 1.20
N ALA A 285 25.24 19.94 0.46
CA ALA A 285 26.37 20.41 -0.34
C ALA A 285 27.63 20.76 0.46
N ASP A 286 27.54 20.71 1.80
CA ASP A 286 28.68 20.89 2.69
C ASP A 286 29.45 19.57 2.95
N ASP A 287 29.00 18.43 2.39
CA ASP A 287 29.55 17.07 2.55
C ASP A 287 29.74 16.57 4.00
N VAL A 288 29.32 17.37 4.98
CA VAL A 288 29.51 17.13 6.42
C VAL A 288 28.18 16.76 7.08
N ALA A 289 27.07 17.34 6.63
CA ALA A 289 25.76 17.05 7.21
C ALA A 289 25.10 15.85 6.52
N VAL A 290 24.97 14.74 7.25
CA VAL A 290 24.05 13.65 6.90
C VAL A 290 22.86 13.73 7.84
N ARG A 291 21.68 14.10 7.34
CA ARG A 291 20.45 14.11 8.14
C ARG A 291 19.45 13.08 7.63
N ARG A 292 18.84 12.36 8.57
CA ARG A 292 17.79 11.37 8.30
C ARG A 292 16.43 11.95 8.65
N PHE A 293 15.56 12.02 7.66
CA PHE A 293 14.22 12.57 7.79
C PHE A 293 13.18 11.45 7.77
N PRO A 294 12.19 11.46 8.68
CA PRO A 294 11.11 10.48 8.64
C PRO A 294 10.28 10.68 7.35
N ARG A 295 10.13 9.61 6.57
CA ARG A 295 9.30 9.62 5.35
C ARG A 295 7.88 9.20 5.74
N GLY A 296 7.13 10.18 6.25
CA GLY A 296 5.73 10.02 6.67
C GLY A 296 4.73 10.86 5.87
N ARG A 297 5.16 11.49 4.78
CA ARG A 297 4.32 12.33 3.93
C ARG A 297 4.55 11.94 2.48
N PHE A 298 3.49 11.99 1.67
CA PHE A 298 3.60 12.35 0.26
C PHE A 298 4.07 13.80 0.20
N THR A 299 5.34 14.02 0.53
CA THR A 299 5.95 15.34 0.67
C THR A 299 6.04 15.95 -0.71
N LYS A 300 5.26 17.00 -0.98
CA LYS A 300 5.50 17.84 -2.16
C LYS A 300 6.79 18.62 -2.01
N ALA A 301 7.62 18.67 -3.06
CA ALA A 301 8.77 19.58 -3.10
C ALA A 301 8.21 20.99 -3.33
N ARG A 302 7.86 21.69 -2.25
CA ARG A 302 7.57 23.12 -2.35
C ARG A 302 8.92 23.81 -2.44
N ALA A 303 9.18 24.48 -3.57
CA ALA A 303 10.36 25.32 -3.76
C ALA A 303 10.38 26.40 -2.67
N ALA A 304 11.01 26.08 -1.54
CA ALA A 304 11.14 26.97 -0.42
C ALA A 304 12.43 27.77 -0.65
N ARG A 305 12.28 28.97 -1.23
CA ARG A 305 13.22 30.05 -0.93
C ARG A 305 13.23 30.21 0.60
N GLY A 306 14.21 29.60 1.27
CA GLY A 306 14.58 29.92 2.65
C GLY A 306 14.17 28.98 3.79
N ARG A 307 13.56 27.80 3.61
CA ARG A 307 13.32 26.86 4.73
C ARG A 307 13.45 25.38 4.31
N GLU A 308 14.32 24.64 5.01
CA GLU A 308 14.77 23.24 4.80
C GLU A 308 13.66 22.16 4.88
N HIS A 309 12.55 22.25 4.14
CA HIS A 309 11.38 21.37 4.34
C HIS A 309 10.90 20.60 3.09
N SER A 310 11.74 20.40 2.06
CA SER A 310 11.27 19.82 0.78
C SER A 310 12.31 19.09 -0.04
N ILE A 311 12.96 18.06 0.53
CA ILE A 311 13.99 17.27 -0.18
C ILE A 311 13.39 16.01 -0.85
N THR A 312 12.32 15.43 -0.31
CA THR A 312 11.89 14.06 -0.63
C THR A 312 11.19 13.83 -1.99
N GLN A 313 10.56 14.85 -2.61
CA GLN A 313 9.84 14.64 -3.88
C GLN A 313 10.68 14.75 -5.15
N MET A 314 11.83 15.44 -5.08
CA MET A 314 12.81 15.40 -6.17
C MET A 314 13.26 13.94 -6.40
N PHE A 315 13.44 13.17 -5.32
CA PHE A 315 13.78 11.75 -5.40
C PHE A 315 12.69 10.89 -6.02
N ASP A 316 11.42 11.05 -5.67
CA ASP A 316 10.36 10.22 -6.29
C ASP A 316 10.19 10.50 -7.78
N LYS A 317 10.37 11.76 -8.20
CA LYS A 317 10.32 12.13 -9.61
C LYS A 317 11.60 11.72 -10.35
N GLU A 318 12.79 11.89 -9.78
CA GLU A 318 14.04 11.48 -10.43
C GLU A 318 14.23 9.96 -10.41
N THR A 319 13.93 9.27 -9.32
CA THR A 319 13.94 7.81 -9.28
C THR A 319 12.88 7.24 -10.23
N ALA A 320 11.64 7.73 -10.21
CA ALA A 320 10.63 7.27 -11.17
C ALA A 320 11.02 7.65 -12.60
N GLU A 321 11.37 8.89 -12.91
CA GLU A 321 11.76 9.28 -14.27
C GLU A 321 13.03 8.59 -14.76
N HIS A 322 14.00 8.30 -13.88
CA HIS A 322 15.22 7.59 -14.25
C HIS A 322 14.98 6.09 -14.40
N GLU A 323 14.21 5.45 -13.51
CA GLU A 323 13.77 4.06 -13.69
C GLU A 323 12.84 3.91 -14.92
N ILE A 324 12.05 4.94 -15.23
CA ILE A 324 11.19 4.97 -16.41
C ILE A 324 12.02 5.20 -17.68
N LYS A 325 12.95 6.17 -17.70
CA LYS A 325 13.81 6.44 -18.87
C LYS A 325 14.83 5.33 -19.14
N SER A 326 15.33 4.65 -18.11
CA SER A 326 16.33 3.59 -18.25
C SER A 326 15.76 2.20 -18.58
N SER A 327 14.44 2.02 -18.51
CA SER A 327 13.81 0.69 -18.63
C SER A 327 13.31 0.34 -20.03
N GLY A 328 13.17 1.31 -20.96
CA GLY A 328 12.50 1.08 -22.25
C GLY A 328 11.02 0.65 -22.14
N LEU A 329 10.53 0.41 -20.92
CA LEU A 329 9.15 0.09 -20.55
C LEU A 329 8.30 1.35 -20.32
N ALA A 330 8.93 2.53 -20.41
CA ALA A 330 8.28 3.82 -20.38
C ALA A 330 7.02 3.85 -21.26
N PRO A 331 7.01 3.42 -22.53
CA PRO A 331 5.81 3.56 -23.36
C PRO A 331 4.62 2.76 -22.83
N HIS A 332 4.83 1.62 -22.16
CA HIS A 332 3.75 0.72 -21.74
C HIS A 332 3.22 1.04 -20.33
N LEU A 333 4.09 1.44 -19.40
CA LEU A 333 3.66 1.98 -18.10
C LEU A 333 3.19 3.44 -18.18
N TYR A 334 3.74 4.27 -19.10
CA TYR A 334 3.18 5.58 -19.44
C TYR A 334 1.86 5.47 -20.23
N SER A 335 1.69 4.49 -21.12
CA SER A 335 0.42 4.28 -21.82
C SER A 335 -0.69 3.94 -20.83
N LEU A 336 -0.40 3.10 -19.82
CA LEU A 336 -1.32 2.87 -18.71
C LEU A 336 -1.60 4.16 -17.92
N ALA A 337 -0.67 5.11 -17.85
CA ALA A 337 -0.88 6.38 -17.14
C ALA A 337 -1.71 7.43 -17.91
N ASN A 338 -1.85 7.28 -19.24
CA ASN A 338 -2.44 8.27 -20.15
C ASN A 338 -3.48 7.68 -21.14
N THR A 339 -4.09 6.54 -20.80
CA THR A 339 -5.37 6.07 -21.36
C THR A 339 -6.36 5.89 -20.22
#